data_AF-A0AAD3RG45-F1
#
_entry.id   AF-A0AAD3RG45-F1
#
_cell.length_a   1.000
_cell.length_b   1.000
_cell.length_c   1.000
_cell.angle_alpha   90.00
_cell.angle_beta   90.00
_cell.angle_gamma   90.00
#
_symmetry.space_group_name_H-M   'P 1'
#
loop_
_entity.id
_entity.type
_entity.pdbx_description
1 polymer ?
#
loop_
_entity_poly.entity_id
_entity_poly.type
_entity_poly.pdbx_seq_one_letter_code
_entity_poly.pdbx_strand_id
1 'polypeptide(L)' 'FMYTLTVCLILELLGGVLALVFRNQTVDLVNKNIRRNIVNYYDDLDFKNIMDFVQKKFKCCGGKEYKDWAVNM' A
#
# COMPACT_ATOMS: atom_id res chain seq x y z
N PHE A 1 -5.23 -2.25 32.51
CA PHE A 1 -3.89 -2.05 31.96
C PHE A 1 -3.27 -3.36 31.47
N MET A 2 -3.07 -4.37 32.32
CA MET A 2 -2.49 -5.67 31.88
C MET A 2 -3.36 -6.40 30.86
N TYR A 3 -4.66 -6.58 31.15
CA TYR A 3 -5.58 -7.27 30.22
C TYR A 3 -5.71 -6.58 28.86
N THR A 4 -5.76 -5.25 28.84
CA THR A 4 -5.80 -4.47 27.60
C THR A 4 -4.53 -4.69 26.77
N LEU A 5 -3.35 -4.68 27.40
CA LEU A 5 -2.09 -4.94 26.72
C LEU A 5 -2.00 -6.39 26.21
N THR A 6 -2.45 -7.36 27.00
CA THR A 6 -2.49 -8.77 26.56
C THR A 6 -3.39 -8.95 25.33
N VAL A 7 -4.55 -8.31 25.30
CA VAL A 7 -5.44 -8.36 24.13
C VAL A 7 -4.79 -7.69 22.91
N CYS A 8 -4.16 -6.52 23.07
CA CYS A 8 -3.43 -5.87 21.98
C CYS A 8 -2.32 -6.78 21.42
N LEU A 9 -1.54 -7.41 22.30
CA LEU A 9 -0.47 -8.32 21.89
C LEU A 9 -1.01 -9.53 21.09
N ILE A 10 -2.14 -10.10 21.52
CA ILE A 10 -2.79 -11.20 20.79
C ILE A 10 -3.23 -10.73 19.40
N LEU A 11 -3.83 -9.53 19.30
CA LEU A 11 -4.25 -8.96 18.02
C LEU A 11 -3.06 -8.69 17.09
N GLU A 12 -1.94 -8.19 17.61
CA GLU A 12 -0.71 -7.97 16.84
C GLU A 12 -0.12 -9.28 16.32
N LEU A 13 -0.08 -10.33 17.15
CA LEU A 13 0.40 -11.65 16.74
C LEU A 13 -0.50 -12.27 15.65
N LEU A 14 -1.82 -12.19 15.82
CA LEU A 14 -2.77 -12.65 14.81
C LEU A 14 -2.63 -11.84 13.51
N GLY A 15 -2.53 -10.51 13.61
CA GLY A 15 -2.29 -9.63 12.47
C GLY A 15 -1.00 -9.95 11.74
N GLY A 16 0.09 -10.23 12.47
CA GLY A 16 1.38 -10.64 11.90
C GLY A 16 1.30 -11.97 11.17
N VAL A 17 0.66 -12.98 11.76
CA VAL A 17 0.45 -14.30 11.10
C VAL A 17 -0.39 -14.13 9.83
N LEU A 18 -1.48 -13.38 9.89
CA LEU A 18 -2.32 -13.11 8.71
C LEU A 18 -1.54 -12.37 7.62
N ALA A 19 -0.75 -11.34 7.98
CA ALA A 19 0.07 -10.59 7.02
C ALA A 19 1.11 -11.48 6.33
N LEU A 20 1.69 -12.46 7.03
CA LEU A 20 2.62 -13.42 6.46
C LEU A 20 1.93 -14.40 5.50
N VAL A 21 0.80 -14.99 5.92
CA VAL A 21 0.03 -15.94 5.10
C VAL A 21 -0.49 -15.26 3.83
N PHE A 22 -0.99 -14.03 3.95
CA PHE A 22 -1.60 -13.28 2.85
C PHE A 22 -0.65 -12.26 2.20
N ARG A 23 0.67 -12.41 2.39
CA ARG A 23 1.67 -11.47 1.88
C ARG A 23 1.53 -11.22 0.39
N ASN A 24 1.52 -12.28 -0.41
CA ASN A 24 1.48 -12.17 -1.87
C ASN A 24 0.16 -11.56 -2.35
N GLN A 25 -0.96 -12.00 -1.78
CA GLN A 25 -2.28 -11.46 -2.11
C GLN A 25 -2.39 -9.97 -1.76
N THR A 26 -1.84 -9.56 -0.60
CA THR A 26 -1.82 -8.16 -0.18
C THR A 26 -1.01 -7.30 -1.15
N VAL A 27 0.17 -7.77 -1.56
CA VAL A 27 1.02 -7.05 -2.53
C VAL A 27 0.31 -6.92 -3.88
N ASP A 28 -0.30 -7.99 -4.39
CA ASP A 28 -1.02 -7.96 -5.66
C ASP A 28 -2.24 -7.03 -5.61
N LEU A 29 -2.97 -7.02 -4.49
CA LEU A 29 -4.11 -6.14 -4.27
C LEU A 29 -3.69 -4.67 -4.22
N VAL A 30 -2.59 -4.35 -3.52
CA VAL A 30 -2.02 -3.00 -3.47
C VAL A 30 -1.58 -2.55 -4.87
N ASN A 31 -0.84 -3.38 -5.59
CA ASN A 31 -0.40 -3.06 -6.96
C ASN A 31 -1.57 -2.82 -7.91
N LYS A 32 -2.62 -3.66 -7.82
CA LYS A 32 -3.85 -3.49 -8.61
C LYS A 32 -4.57 -2.19 -8.28
N ASN A 33 -4.66 -1.83 -7.01
CA ASN A 33 -5.27 -0.58 -6.58
C ASN A 33 -4.46 0.64 -7.04
N ILE A 34 -3.13 0.62 -6.88
CA ILE A 34 -2.27 1.70 -7.36
C ILE A 34 -2.45 1.88 -8.87
N ARG A 35 -2.38 0.80 -9.66
CA ARG A 35 -2.54 0.87 -11.12
C ARG A 35 -3.92 1.39 -11.54
N ARG A 36 -4.98 1.12 -10.78
CA ARG A 36 -6.31 1.68 -11.04
C ARG A 36 -6.37 3.17 -10.71
N ASN A 37 -5.82 3.57 -9.56
CA ASN A 37 -5.86 4.94 -9.08
C ASN A 37 -4.89 5.88 -9.82
N ILE A 38 -3.84 5.32 -10.44
CA ILE A 38 -2.85 6.11 -11.20
C ILE A 38 -3.52 6.94 -12.28
N VAL A 39 -4.62 6.45 -12.89
CA VAL A 39 -5.39 7.19 -13.91
C VAL A 39 -5.90 8.53 -13.39
N ASN A 40 -6.28 8.60 -12.11
CA ASN A 40 -6.83 9.79 -11.47
C ASN A 40 -5.74 10.61 -10.76
N TYR A 41 -4.45 10.38 -11.04
CA TYR A 41 -3.35 11.04 -10.35
C TYR A 41 -3.38 12.58 -10.45
N TYR A 42 -3.90 13.13 -11.54
CA TYR A 42 -4.01 14.58 -11.71
C TYR A 42 -5.29 15.16 -11.09
N ASP A 43 -6.32 14.34 -10.91
CA ASP A 43 -7.64 14.76 -10.43
C ASP A 43 -7.77 14.62 -8.90
N ASP A 44 -7.06 13.66 -8.30
CA ASP A 44 -7.09 13.38 -6.87
C ASP A 44 -5.80 13.87 -6.17
N LEU A 45 -5.92 15.01 -5.48
CA LEU A 45 -4.81 15.65 -4.76
C LEU A 45 -4.27 14.79 -3.60
N ASP A 46 -5.13 14.04 -2.92
CA ASP A 46 -4.73 13.20 -1.78
C ASP A 46 -3.95 11.99 -2.26
N PHE A 47 -4.44 11.31 -3.31
CA PHE A 47 -3.72 10.23 -3.94
C PHE A 47 -2.37 10.70 -4.49
N LYS A 48 -2.35 11.86 -5.16
CA LYS A 48 -1.11 12.47 -5.65
C LYS A 48 -0.08 12.67 -4.54
N ASN A 49 -0.47 13.30 -3.43
CA ASN A 49 0.43 13.57 -2.30
C ASN A 49 1.00 12.28 -1.69
N ILE A 50 0.15 11.26 -1.51
CA ILE A 50 0.58 9.96 -0.98
C ILE A 50 1.54 9.28 -1.95
N MET A 51 1.20 9.23 -3.24
CA MET A 51 2.01 8.58 -4.25
C MET A 51 3.39 9.24 -4.37
N ASP A 52 3.43 10.58 -4.41
CA ASP A 52 4.66 11.36 -4.44
C ASP A 52 5.53 11.11 -3.21
N PHE A 53 4.92 11.07 -2.02
CA PHE A 53 5.63 10.78 -0.78
C PHE A 53 6.28 9.40 -0.83
N VAL A 54 5.51 8.37 -1.19
CA VAL A 54 5.98 6.99 -1.28
C VAL A 54 7.13 6.88 -2.29
N GLN A 55 6.96 7.38 -3.50
CA GLN A 55 7.99 7.32 -4.54
C GLN A 55 9.26 8.06 -4.14
N LYS A 56 9.16 9.27 -3.56
CA LYS A 56 10.32 10.05 -3.10
C LYS A 56 11.05 9.39 -1.93
N LYS A 57 10.30 8.78 -1.00
CA LYS A 57 10.83 8.13 0.21
C LYS A 57 11.54 6.83 -0.11
N PHE A 58 10.95 6.01 -0.99
CA PHE A 58 11.48 4.68 -1.33
C PHE A 58 12.28 4.64 -2.63
N LYS A 59 12.42 5.77 -3.32
CA LYS A 59 13.14 5.90 -4.60
C LYS A 59 12.64 4.89 -5.65
N CYS A 60 11.31 4.73 -5.72
CA CYS A 60 10.62 3.83 -6.65
C CYS A 60 9.71 4.59 -7.62
N CYS A 61 9.14 3.90 -8.61
CA CYS A 61 8.23 4.49 -9.59
C CYS A 61 7.16 3.47 -10.02
N GLY A 62 5.90 3.92 -10.09
CA GLY A 62 4.73 3.08 -10.35
C GLY A 62 4.29 2.26 -9.13
N GLY A 63 3.37 1.32 -9.34
CA GLY A 63 2.99 0.34 -8.32
C GLY A 63 3.89 -0.89 -8.37
N LYS A 64 4.12 -1.42 -9.58
CA LYS A 64 5.01 -2.54 -9.85
C LYS A 64 6.19 -2.14 -10.72
N GLU A 65 5.96 -1.31 -11.74
CA GLU A 65 7.00 -0.84 -12.65
C GLU A 65 6.71 0.57 -13.17
N TYR A 66 7.73 1.26 -13.66
CA TYR A 66 7.57 2.62 -14.19
C TYR A 66 6.57 2.71 -15.35
N LYS A 67 6.32 1.61 -16.08
CA LYS A 67 5.34 1.56 -17.18
C LYS A 67 3.89 1.66 -16.71
N ASP A 68 3.62 1.54 -15.41
CA ASP A 68 2.28 1.76 -14.86
C ASP A 68 1.75 3.17 -15.19
N TRP A 69 2.66 4.14 -15.44
CA TRP A 69 2.32 5.51 -15.83
C TRP A 69 1.89 5.69 -17.29
N ALA A 70 2.01 4.66 -18.14
CA ALA A 70 1.67 4.78 -19.56
C ALA A 70 0.19 5.14 -19.83
N VAL A 71 -0.68 4.98 -18.83
CA VAL A 71 -2.10 5.36 -18.92
C VAL A 71 -2.34 6.88 -18.85
N ASN A 72 -1.34 7.65 -18.44
CA ASN A 72 -1.39 9.11 -18.31
C ASN A 72 -0.36 9.83 -19.19
N MET A 73 0.23 9.11 -20.15
CA MET A 73 1.26 9.64 -21.05
C MET A 73 0.63 10.25 -22.31
#